data_AF-A0A0D2PYU9-F1
#
_entry.id   AF-A0A0D2PYU9-F1
#
_cell.length_a   1.000
_cell.length_b   1.000
_cell.length_c   1.000
_cell.angle_alpha   90.00
_cell.angle_beta   90.00
_cell.angle_gamma   90.00
#
_symmetry.space_group_name_H-M   'P 1'
#
loop_
_entity.id
_entity.type
_entity.pdbx_description
1 polymer ?
#
loop_
_entity_poly.entity_id
_entity_poly.type
_entity_poly.pdbx_seq_one_letter_code
_entity_poly.pdbx_strand_id
1 'polypeptide(L)'
;MSSLFLLLLSTAITAAVASIPAYPSVSTDCTVSAADDNPVPVRREVYGDGRIFDISHRYTVDMPSWGSKGGLGQFLWLPSSMKNGSRSNNSLMKLQSVHSGTHVDAPGHMVDSYFDAGFDVDTLDLDVLNGPALLVDVPRDSNITAKVMESLNIPKGVRRVLFRTLNTDRRLMFKKEFDSSYVGFTTDGARWLAKNTDIKLVGIDFLSAACYDHSVPAHLEFFEGRVRKL
;
A
#
# COMPACT_ATOMS: atom_id res chain seq x y z
N MET A 1 -41.02 -9.90 49.97
CA MET A 1 -41.28 -9.60 48.55
C MET A 1 -41.09 -8.11 48.32
N SER A 2 -40.01 -7.71 47.67
CA SER A 2 -39.97 -6.65 46.65
C SER A 2 -38.52 -6.48 46.22
N SER A 3 -38.25 -6.72 44.95
CA SER A 3 -36.93 -6.85 44.34
C SER A 3 -36.22 -5.50 44.19
N LEU A 4 -34.92 -5.48 44.50
CA LEU A 4 -34.03 -4.36 44.20
C LEU A 4 -33.57 -4.49 42.74
N PHE A 5 -34.03 -3.59 41.87
CA PHE A 5 -33.66 -3.53 40.46
C PHE A 5 -32.26 -2.90 40.32
N LEU A 6 -31.27 -3.68 39.88
CA LEU A 6 -29.96 -3.15 39.46
C LEU A 6 -30.09 -2.55 38.05
N LEU A 7 -29.98 -1.24 37.92
CA LEU A 7 -29.77 -0.59 36.62
C LEU A 7 -28.31 -0.75 36.21
N LEU A 8 -28.04 -1.64 35.25
CA LEU A 8 -26.78 -1.69 34.51
C LEU A 8 -26.76 -0.51 33.52
N LEU A 9 -26.06 0.57 33.87
CA LEU A 9 -25.67 1.59 32.90
C LEU A 9 -24.63 0.98 31.96
N SER A 10 -25.05 0.62 30.76
CA SER A 10 -24.14 0.31 29.65
C SER A 10 -23.57 1.62 29.13
N THR A 11 -22.35 1.96 29.56
CA THR A 11 -21.58 3.00 28.91
C THR A 11 -21.10 2.45 27.56
N ALA A 12 -21.83 2.75 26.50
CA ALA A 12 -21.34 2.58 25.15
C ALA A 12 -20.12 3.50 24.99
N ILE A 13 -18.92 2.91 24.97
CA ILE A 13 -17.70 3.60 24.59
C ILE A 13 -17.81 3.82 23.08
N THR A 14 -18.38 4.96 22.67
CA THR A 14 -18.17 5.48 21.32
C THR A 14 -16.69 5.83 21.21
N ALA A 15 -15.93 4.99 20.52
CA ALA A 15 -14.59 5.34 20.07
C ALA A 15 -14.73 6.53 19.11
N ALA A 16 -14.53 7.74 19.63
CA ALA A 16 -14.42 8.93 18.80
C ALA A 16 -13.18 8.76 17.92
N VAL A 17 -13.38 8.37 16.66
CA VAL A 17 -12.32 8.44 15.66
C VAL A 17 -11.93 9.90 15.59
N ALA A 18 -10.72 10.22 16.05
CA ALA A 18 -10.23 11.59 16.09
C ALA A 18 -10.42 12.24 14.71
N SER A 19 -11.29 13.24 14.64
CA SER A 19 -11.49 14.02 13.44
C SER A 19 -10.20 14.75 13.15
N ILE A 20 -9.45 14.26 12.16
CA ILE A 20 -8.23 14.92 11.72
C ILE A 20 -8.67 16.24 11.10
N PRO A 21 -8.15 17.40 11.51
CA PRO A 21 -8.62 18.69 11.02
C PRO A 21 -8.46 18.88 9.50
N ALA A 22 -7.74 17.98 8.79
CA ALA A 22 -7.62 17.95 7.34
C ALA A 22 -8.51 17.00 6.54
N TYR A 23 -9.26 16.13 7.21
CA TYR A 23 -10.35 15.41 6.55
C TYR A 23 -11.58 15.47 7.45
N PRO A 24 -12.78 15.77 6.93
CA PRO A 24 -13.98 15.41 7.67
C PRO A 24 -13.89 13.92 8.00
N SER A 25 -14.15 13.57 9.27
CA SER A 25 -14.19 12.18 9.73
C SER A 25 -15.18 11.42 8.86
N VAL A 26 -14.68 10.51 8.03
CA VAL A 26 -15.54 9.66 7.19
C VAL A 26 -16.03 8.53 8.06
N SER A 27 -17.31 8.54 8.42
CA SER A 27 -17.95 7.40 9.05
C SER A 27 -17.88 6.19 8.10
N THR A 28 -17.42 5.06 8.60
CA THR A 28 -17.48 3.77 7.88
C THR A 28 -18.81 3.05 8.08
N ASP A 29 -19.74 3.64 8.85
CA ASP A 29 -21.05 3.04 9.09
C ASP A 29 -21.99 3.32 7.92
N CYS A 30 -22.54 2.24 7.35
CA CYS A 30 -23.65 2.25 6.40
C CYS A 30 -24.99 2.59 7.10
N THR A 31 -25.02 3.61 7.96
CA THR A 31 -26.26 4.12 8.53
C THR A 31 -26.76 5.27 7.67
N VAL A 32 -27.80 4.98 6.89
CA VAL A 32 -28.54 5.98 6.12
C VAL A 32 -29.32 6.83 7.11
N SER A 33 -28.72 7.89 7.63
CA SER A 33 -29.46 8.94 8.35
C SER A 33 -30.09 9.89 7.34
N ALA A 34 -31.35 10.26 7.60
CA ALA A 34 -32.19 11.07 6.75
C ALA A 34 -31.55 12.42 6.36
N ALA A 35 -31.64 12.73 5.06
CA ALA A 35 -31.52 14.04 4.42
C ALA A 35 -30.62 15.07 5.13
N ASP A 36 -29.32 14.90 4.98
CA ASP A 36 -28.35 15.94 5.23
C ASP A 36 -27.88 16.46 3.86
N ASP A 37 -28.12 17.74 3.54
CA ASP A 37 -27.72 18.41 2.28
C ASP A 37 -26.19 18.53 2.12
N ASN A 38 -25.44 17.80 2.95
CA ASN A 38 -23.99 17.76 2.92
C ASN A 38 -23.50 17.03 1.66
N PRO A 39 -22.63 17.65 0.85
CA PRO A 39 -22.10 17.00 -0.35
C PRO A 39 -21.27 15.77 0.03
N VAL A 40 -21.75 14.59 -0.36
CA VAL A 40 -21.02 13.32 -0.19
C VAL A 40 -20.20 13.04 -1.45
N PRO A 41 -18.86 12.95 -1.37
CA PRO A 41 -18.04 12.64 -2.53
C PRO A 41 -18.28 11.20 -2.97
N VAL A 42 -18.54 11.00 -4.25
CA VAL A 42 -18.59 9.66 -4.85
C VAL A 42 -17.19 9.09 -4.92
N ARG A 43 -16.92 8.03 -4.15
CA ARG A 43 -15.65 7.28 -4.20
C ARG A 43 -15.85 6.07 -5.11
N ARG A 44 -15.02 5.96 -6.16
CA ARG A 44 -15.04 4.85 -7.11
C ARG A 44 -13.61 4.34 -7.29
N GLU A 45 -13.46 3.04 -7.45
CA GLU A 45 -12.19 2.40 -7.83
C GLU A 45 -12.17 2.03 -9.32
N VAL A 46 -13.32 2.07 -9.99
CA VAL A 46 -13.47 1.70 -11.39
C VAL A 46 -14.07 2.85 -12.19
N TYR A 47 -13.41 3.18 -13.30
CA TYR A 47 -13.74 4.31 -14.17
C TYR A 47 -13.78 3.89 -15.64
N GLY A 48 -14.37 4.75 -16.48
CA GLY A 48 -14.38 4.59 -17.93
C GLY A 48 -15.02 3.28 -18.40
N ASP A 49 -16.15 2.89 -17.78
CA ASP A 49 -16.89 1.67 -18.09
C ASP A 49 -16.09 0.37 -17.88
N GLY A 50 -15.31 0.32 -16.81
CA GLY A 50 -14.52 -0.87 -16.46
C GLY A 50 -13.15 -0.94 -17.13
N ARG A 51 -12.69 0.14 -17.77
CA ARG A 51 -11.39 0.18 -18.44
C ARG A 51 -10.26 0.66 -17.52
N ILE A 52 -10.58 1.43 -16.48
CA ILE A 52 -9.60 2.02 -15.57
C ILE A 52 -9.90 1.51 -14.17
N PHE A 53 -8.93 0.82 -13.58
CA PHE A 53 -8.97 0.34 -12.20
C PHE A 53 -7.94 1.13 -11.40
N ASP A 54 -8.40 1.83 -10.38
CA ASP A 54 -7.52 2.43 -9.37
C ASP A 54 -7.09 1.33 -8.40
N ILE A 55 -5.81 1.00 -8.43
CA ILE A 55 -5.17 0.02 -7.54
C ILE A 55 -4.37 0.70 -6.42
N SER A 56 -4.65 1.99 -6.17
CA SER A 56 -3.95 2.79 -5.18
C SER A 56 -4.70 2.80 -3.86
N HIS A 57 -3.99 2.58 -2.75
CA HIS A 57 -4.58 2.73 -1.44
C HIS A 57 -4.71 4.21 -1.08
N ARG A 58 -5.93 4.61 -0.70
CA ARG A 58 -6.16 5.92 -0.10
C ARG A 58 -5.36 6.04 1.20
N TYR A 59 -4.66 7.17 1.35
CA TYR A 59 -4.02 7.49 2.62
C TYR A 59 -5.05 7.75 3.72
N THR A 60 -4.91 7.01 4.81
CA THR A 60 -5.67 7.17 6.05
C THR A 60 -4.70 7.11 7.22
N VAL A 61 -5.09 7.67 8.37
CA VAL A 61 -4.22 7.62 9.57
C VAL A 61 -4.04 6.20 10.11
N ASP A 62 -4.98 5.31 9.79
CA ASP A 62 -4.98 3.91 10.20
C ASP A 62 -4.45 2.97 9.11
N MET A 63 -3.92 3.46 7.98
CA MET A 63 -3.29 2.56 7.02
C MET A 63 -1.99 1.98 7.62
N PRO A 64 -1.58 0.76 7.26
CA PRO A 64 -0.40 0.15 7.86
C PRO A 64 0.86 0.94 7.48
N SER A 65 1.77 1.04 8.43
CA SER A 65 3.10 1.63 8.25
C SER A 65 4.15 0.62 8.70
N TRP A 66 5.28 0.55 8.01
CA TRP A 66 6.30 -0.47 8.24
C TRP A 66 6.72 -0.57 9.71
N GLY A 67 6.59 -1.76 10.31
CA GLY A 67 6.95 -2.01 11.71
C GLY A 67 6.07 -1.31 12.76
N SER A 68 5.03 -0.58 12.36
CA SER A 68 4.16 0.19 13.26
C SER A 68 2.92 -0.59 13.68
N LYS A 69 2.56 -0.51 14.96
CA LYS A 69 1.23 -0.90 15.46
C LYS A 69 0.20 0.24 15.40
N GLY A 70 0.66 1.47 15.15
CA GLY A 70 -0.16 2.68 15.21
C GLY A 70 -0.73 3.13 13.87
N GLY A 71 -0.47 2.41 12.78
CA GLY A 71 -0.72 2.88 11.42
C GLY A 71 0.22 4.02 11.01
N LEU A 72 -0.19 4.78 10.00
CA LEU A 72 0.53 5.95 9.46
C LEU A 72 0.52 7.15 10.41
N GLY A 73 -0.53 7.29 11.22
CA GLY A 73 -0.71 8.45 12.09
C GLY A 73 -1.02 9.74 11.33
N GLN A 74 -0.92 10.88 12.01
CA GLN A 74 -1.24 12.18 11.42
C GLN A 74 -0.24 12.54 10.31
N PHE A 75 -0.72 12.53 9.07
CA PHE A 75 0.08 12.86 7.89
C PHE A 75 -0.39 14.11 7.13
N LEU A 76 -1.58 14.63 7.43
CA LEU A 76 -2.19 15.78 6.75
C LEU A 76 -2.87 16.72 7.77
N TRP A 77 -2.69 18.03 7.63
CA TRP A 77 -3.39 19.05 8.42
C TRP A 77 -3.58 20.35 7.62
N LEU A 78 -4.47 21.25 8.06
CA LEU A 78 -4.63 22.58 7.47
C LEU A 78 -3.99 23.66 8.34
N PRO A 79 -2.81 24.17 7.98
CA PRO A 79 -2.31 25.42 8.56
C PRO A 79 -3.19 26.64 8.25
N SER A 80 -3.98 26.62 7.16
CA SER A 80 -4.96 27.68 6.86
C SER A 80 -6.26 27.07 6.35
N SER A 81 -7.40 27.53 6.87
CA SER A 81 -8.72 26.97 6.57
C SER A 81 -9.73 28.05 6.26
N MET A 82 -10.59 27.81 5.27
CA MET A 82 -11.73 28.67 4.96
C MET A 82 -12.70 28.79 6.12
N LYS A 83 -12.81 27.72 6.94
CA LYS A 83 -13.62 27.75 8.17
C LYS A 83 -13.12 28.82 9.17
N ASN A 84 -11.83 29.16 9.10
CA ASN A 84 -11.18 30.16 9.95
C ASN A 84 -10.94 31.48 9.19
N GLY A 85 -11.71 31.76 8.11
CA GLY A 85 -11.63 33.01 7.36
C GLY A 85 -10.49 33.10 6.34
N SER A 86 -9.74 32.01 6.09
CA SER A 86 -8.75 31.99 5.01
C SER A 86 -9.43 31.97 3.63
N ARG A 87 -8.76 32.49 2.60
CA ARG A 87 -9.28 32.50 1.21
C ARG A 87 -9.44 31.11 0.60
N SER A 88 -8.68 30.13 1.11
CA SER A 88 -8.63 28.75 0.64
C SER A 88 -8.31 27.82 1.80
N ASN A 89 -8.58 26.53 1.59
CA ASN A 89 -8.09 25.45 2.44
C ASN A 89 -6.67 25.08 1.99
N ASN A 90 -5.66 25.45 2.77
CA ASN A 90 -4.26 25.14 2.48
C ASN A 90 -3.84 23.96 3.35
N SER A 91 -3.42 22.86 2.72
CA SER A 91 -3.01 21.64 3.40
C SER A 91 -1.49 21.50 3.45
N LEU A 92 -0.99 20.96 4.56
CA LEU A 92 0.38 20.48 4.69
C LEU A 92 0.35 18.97 4.85
N MET A 93 1.19 18.28 4.08
CA MET A 93 1.35 16.84 4.12
C MET A 93 2.77 16.47 4.58
N LYS A 94 2.87 15.58 5.56
CA LYS A 94 4.14 15.01 6.03
C LYS A 94 3.96 13.50 6.19
N LEU A 95 4.64 12.73 5.34
CA LEU A 95 4.73 11.29 5.49
C LEU A 95 5.92 10.94 6.40
N GLN A 96 5.74 9.94 7.26
CA GLN A 96 6.84 9.40 8.05
C GLN A 96 7.84 8.61 7.21
N SER A 97 7.37 8.03 6.10
CA SER A 97 8.16 7.26 5.15
C SER A 97 7.60 7.45 3.74
N VAL A 98 8.49 7.54 2.74
CA VAL A 98 8.11 7.53 1.32
C VAL A 98 7.55 6.17 0.87
N HIS A 99 7.77 5.12 1.66
CA HIS A 99 7.23 3.76 1.46
C HIS A 99 5.83 3.57 2.07
N SER A 100 5.10 4.66 2.32
CA SER A 100 3.74 4.60 2.86
C SER A 100 2.73 4.38 1.73
N GLY A 101 1.83 3.42 1.86
CA GLY A 101 0.78 3.17 0.86
C GLY A 101 1.29 2.54 -0.43
N THR A 102 0.57 2.75 -1.54
CA THR A 102 1.00 2.31 -2.87
C THR A 102 2.13 3.20 -3.37
N HIS A 103 3.32 2.63 -3.58
CA HIS A 103 4.54 3.37 -3.94
C HIS A 103 5.45 2.54 -4.86
N VAL A 104 6.59 3.10 -5.24
CA VAL A 104 7.64 2.43 -6.01
C VAL A 104 8.99 2.64 -5.34
N ASP A 105 9.84 1.62 -5.35
CA ASP A 105 11.19 1.69 -4.79
C ASP A 105 12.22 2.01 -5.87
N ALA A 106 13.08 2.98 -5.57
CA ALA A 106 14.27 3.25 -6.36
C ALA A 106 15.47 2.41 -5.86
N PRO A 107 16.49 2.13 -6.70
CA PRO A 107 17.64 1.32 -6.29
C PRO A 107 18.39 1.85 -5.07
N GLY A 108 18.47 3.18 -4.90
CA GLY A 108 19.06 3.81 -3.73
C GLY A 108 18.39 3.45 -2.41
N HIS A 109 17.17 2.87 -2.41
CA HIS A 109 16.49 2.40 -1.21
C HIS A 109 17.30 1.30 -0.48
N MET A 110 17.96 0.41 -1.22
CA MET A 110 18.62 -0.78 -0.66
C MET A 110 20.11 -0.88 -1.01
N VAL A 111 20.62 -0.01 -1.88
CA VAL A 111 22.03 0.01 -2.30
C VAL A 111 22.63 1.38 -1.98
N ASP A 112 23.45 1.43 -0.93
CA ASP A 112 24.03 2.67 -0.39
C ASP A 112 24.82 3.48 -1.42
N SER A 113 25.67 2.81 -2.20
CA SER A 113 26.42 3.48 -3.27
C SER A 113 25.54 4.03 -4.39
N TYR A 114 24.33 3.50 -4.57
CA TYR A 114 23.37 4.04 -5.52
C TYR A 114 22.60 5.22 -4.95
N PHE A 115 22.37 5.25 -3.64
CA PHE A 115 21.81 6.41 -2.95
C PHE A 115 22.74 7.62 -3.10
N ASP A 116 24.02 7.45 -2.80
CA ASP A 116 25.04 8.50 -2.96
C ASP A 116 25.20 8.97 -4.41
N ALA A 117 24.99 8.06 -5.37
CA ALA A 117 25.03 8.38 -6.80
C ALA A 117 23.72 8.97 -7.34
N GLY A 118 22.67 9.12 -6.51
CA GLY A 118 21.41 9.75 -6.88
C GLY A 118 20.47 8.86 -7.71
N PHE A 119 20.57 7.53 -7.63
CA PHE A 119 19.59 6.62 -8.25
C PHE A 119 18.27 6.59 -7.46
N ASP A 120 17.54 7.70 -7.51
CA ASP A 120 16.25 7.91 -6.87
C ASP A 120 15.08 7.78 -7.88
N VAL A 121 13.85 7.98 -7.42
CA VAL A 121 12.61 7.73 -8.18
C VAL A 121 12.51 8.56 -9.47
N ASP A 122 13.13 9.72 -9.52
CA ASP A 122 13.20 10.60 -10.69
C ASP A 122 14.14 10.07 -11.79
N THR A 123 14.98 9.08 -11.47
CA THR A 123 15.85 8.38 -12.43
C THR A 123 15.21 7.13 -13.04
N LEU A 124 13.99 6.76 -12.63
CA LEU A 124 13.32 5.57 -13.12
C LEU A 124 12.84 5.75 -14.57
N ASP A 125 13.08 4.72 -15.38
CA ASP A 125 12.63 4.69 -16.77
C ASP A 125 11.09 4.64 -16.86
N LEU A 126 10.49 5.69 -17.41
CA LEU A 126 9.04 5.78 -17.59
C LEU A 126 8.50 4.71 -18.55
N ASP A 127 9.31 4.23 -19.50
CA ASP A 127 8.99 3.10 -20.39
C ASP A 127 9.09 1.74 -19.69
N VAL A 128 9.53 1.69 -18.43
CA VAL A 128 9.38 0.55 -17.52
C VAL A 128 8.15 0.72 -16.61
N LEU A 129 7.77 1.95 -16.27
CA LEU A 129 6.60 2.20 -15.42
C LEU A 129 5.27 2.16 -16.18
N ASN A 130 5.28 2.43 -17.49
CA ASN A 130 4.04 2.57 -18.29
C ASN A 130 3.96 1.54 -19.42
N GLY A 131 2.93 0.70 -19.42
CA GLY A 131 2.65 -0.22 -20.52
C GLY A 131 1.89 -1.48 -20.11
N PRO A 132 1.75 -2.46 -21.01
CA PRO A 132 1.07 -3.71 -20.72
C PRO A 132 1.69 -4.42 -19.51
N ALA A 133 0.83 -4.90 -18.62
CA ALA A 133 1.19 -5.68 -17.45
C ALA A 133 0.35 -6.95 -17.37
N LEU A 134 0.96 -8.00 -16.83
CA LEU A 134 0.28 -9.25 -16.52
C LEU A 134 -0.07 -9.26 -15.03
N LEU A 135 -1.34 -9.49 -14.69
CA LEU A 135 -1.76 -9.79 -13.33
C LEU A 135 -1.70 -11.30 -13.13
N VAL A 136 -0.96 -11.76 -12.12
CA VAL A 136 -0.78 -13.18 -11.80
C VAL A 136 -1.23 -13.45 -10.37
N ASP A 137 -2.06 -14.47 -10.20
CA ASP A 137 -2.36 -15.03 -8.89
C ASP A 137 -1.27 -16.00 -8.45
N VAL A 138 -0.70 -15.78 -7.27
CA VAL A 138 0.24 -16.72 -6.65
C VAL A 138 -0.49 -17.68 -5.70
N PRO A 139 0.07 -18.89 -5.45
CA PRO A 139 -0.47 -19.79 -4.43
C PRO A 139 -0.64 -19.11 -3.07
N ARG A 140 -1.73 -19.40 -2.37
CA ARG A 140 -2.11 -18.74 -1.12
C ARG A 140 -1.44 -19.30 0.13
N ASP A 141 -0.72 -20.40 -0.01
CA ASP A 141 -0.07 -21.16 1.06
C ASP A 141 1.45 -20.96 1.10
N SER A 142 2.00 -20.03 0.30
CA SER A 142 3.45 -19.86 0.18
C SER A 142 3.89 -18.42 -0.09
N ASN A 143 5.15 -18.14 0.25
CA ASN A 143 5.88 -16.99 -0.29
C ASN A 143 6.25 -17.23 -1.76
N ILE A 144 6.65 -16.16 -2.46
CA ILE A 144 7.03 -16.25 -3.87
C ILE A 144 8.49 -16.73 -3.95
N THR A 145 8.65 -18.06 -3.89
CA THR A 145 9.93 -18.78 -4.02
C THR A 145 10.33 -19.02 -5.47
N ALA A 146 11.54 -19.54 -5.72
CA ALA A 146 11.97 -19.94 -7.06
C ALA A 146 11.02 -20.98 -7.68
N LYS A 147 10.59 -21.97 -6.88
CA LYS A 147 9.64 -23.01 -7.31
C LYS A 147 8.27 -22.42 -7.66
N VAL A 148 7.80 -21.45 -6.90
CA VAL A 148 6.56 -20.74 -7.23
C VAL A 148 6.74 -19.98 -8.54
N MET A 149 7.80 -19.19 -8.68
CA MET A 149 8.05 -18.43 -9.91
C MET A 149 8.14 -19.32 -11.17
N GLU A 150 8.77 -20.48 -11.06
CA GLU A 150 8.83 -21.47 -12.13
C GLU A 150 7.44 -22.03 -12.48
N SER A 151 6.62 -22.35 -11.47
CA SER A 151 5.30 -22.92 -11.68
C SER A 151 4.27 -21.95 -12.28
N LEU A 152 4.50 -20.63 -12.16
CA LEU A 152 3.64 -19.61 -12.74
C LEU A 152 3.69 -19.59 -14.28
N ASN A 153 4.70 -20.21 -14.90
CA ASN A 153 4.84 -20.33 -16.36
C ASN A 153 4.63 -19.01 -17.11
N ILE A 154 5.16 -17.91 -16.57
CA ILE A 154 4.99 -16.56 -17.15
C ILE A 154 5.65 -16.53 -18.54
N PRO A 155 4.92 -16.13 -19.61
CA PRO A 155 5.47 -16.09 -20.96
C PRO A 155 6.69 -15.17 -21.08
N LYS A 156 7.66 -15.58 -21.92
CA LYS A 156 8.78 -14.71 -22.33
C LYS A 156 8.27 -13.44 -23.01
N GLY A 157 9.01 -12.36 -22.88
CA GLY A 157 8.64 -11.03 -23.40
C GLY A 157 7.71 -10.22 -22.49
N VAL A 158 7.13 -10.80 -21.43
CA VAL A 158 6.38 -10.03 -20.44
C VAL A 158 7.33 -9.14 -19.64
N ARG A 159 7.09 -7.83 -19.68
CA ARG A 159 7.96 -6.82 -19.06
C ARG A 159 7.51 -6.37 -17.68
N ARG A 160 6.23 -6.54 -17.33
CA ARG A 160 5.64 -6.07 -16.07
C ARG A 160 4.68 -7.10 -15.54
N VAL A 161 4.81 -7.40 -14.26
CA VAL A 161 3.93 -8.35 -13.59
C VAL A 161 3.49 -7.79 -12.25
N LEU A 162 2.17 -7.83 -12.01
CA LEU A 162 1.57 -7.57 -10.72
C LEU A 162 1.20 -8.92 -10.10
N PHE A 163 1.66 -9.19 -8.89
CA PHE A 163 1.41 -10.44 -8.18
C PHE A 163 0.33 -10.21 -7.13
N ARG A 164 -0.84 -10.83 -7.34
CA ARG A 164 -1.92 -10.87 -6.36
C ARG A 164 -1.70 -12.06 -5.43
N THR A 165 -1.61 -11.78 -4.13
CA THR A 165 -1.22 -12.76 -3.12
C THR A 165 -2.31 -12.93 -2.06
N LEU A 166 -2.01 -13.72 -1.02
CA LEU A 166 -2.85 -13.83 0.17
C LEU A 166 -3.01 -12.49 0.92
N ASN A 167 -2.14 -11.50 0.68
CA ASN A 167 -2.23 -10.20 1.36
C ASN A 167 -3.54 -9.46 1.03
N THR A 168 -3.97 -9.51 -0.24
CA THR A 168 -5.25 -8.95 -0.68
C THR A 168 -6.42 -9.64 0.03
N ASP A 169 -6.42 -10.98 0.08
CA ASP A 169 -7.47 -11.77 0.73
C ASP A 169 -7.55 -11.47 2.24
N ARG A 170 -6.39 -11.28 2.88
CA ARG A 170 -6.26 -10.87 4.29
C ARG A 170 -6.53 -9.39 4.53
N ARG A 171 -6.75 -8.61 3.47
CA ARG A 171 -6.98 -7.16 3.48
C ARG A 171 -5.91 -6.40 4.28
N LEU A 172 -4.64 -6.79 4.14
CA LEU A 172 -3.58 -6.25 5.01
C LEU A 172 -3.44 -4.73 4.91
N MET A 173 -3.61 -4.15 3.72
CA MET A 173 -3.60 -2.68 3.52
C MET A 173 -4.77 -1.94 4.17
N PHE A 174 -5.80 -2.65 4.65
CA PHE A 174 -6.92 -2.08 5.40
C PHE A 174 -6.78 -2.28 6.93
N LYS A 175 -5.67 -2.85 7.39
CA LYS A 175 -5.37 -3.03 8.81
C LYS A 175 -4.46 -1.92 9.32
N LYS A 176 -4.68 -1.52 10.57
CA LYS A 176 -3.84 -0.54 11.26
C LYS A 176 -2.46 -1.06 11.62
N GLU A 177 -2.42 -2.29 12.12
CA GLU A 177 -1.18 -2.91 12.56
C GLU A 177 -0.42 -3.49 11.38
N PHE A 178 0.88 -3.24 11.35
CA PHE A 178 1.80 -3.93 10.47
C PHE A 178 1.81 -5.43 10.77
N ASP A 179 1.60 -6.24 9.74
CA ASP A 179 1.60 -7.69 9.81
C ASP A 179 2.86 -8.20 9.12
N SER A 180 3.86 -8.68 9.87
CA SER A 180 5.13 -9.17 9.32
C SER A 180 5.04 -10.54 8.64
N SER A 181 3.89 -11.23 8.75
CA SER A 181 3.65 -12.53 8.11
C SER A 181 3.05 -12.40 6.70
N TYR A 182 3.17 -11.22 6.09
CA TYR A 182 2.74 -10.97 4.72
C TYR A 182 3.52 -11.81 3.71
N VAL A 183 2.86 -12.08 2.58
CA VAL A 183 3.45 -12.79 1.45
C VAL A 183 4.30 -11.82 0.63
N GLY A 184 5.49 -12.25 0.25
CA GLY A 184 6.36 -11.54 -0.68
C GLY A 184 7.37 -12.48 -1.31
N PHE A 185 8.31 -11.90 -2.06
CA PHE A 185 9.42 -12.66 -2.65
C PHE A 185 10.42 -13.11 -1.59
N THR A 186 10.83 -14.38 -1.67
CA THR A 186 12.08 -14.82 -1.05
C THR A 186 13.25 -14.47 -1.95
N THR A 187 14.47 -14.51 -1.41
CA THR A 187 15.69 -14.20 -2.17
C THR A 187 15.86 -15.10 -3.39
N ASP A 188 15.60 -16.40 -3.27
CA ASP A 188 15.69 -17.33 -4.40
C ASP A 188 14.60 -17.07 -5.45
N GLY A 189 13.39 -16.67 -5.04
CA GLY A 189 12.32 -16.28 -5.96
C GLY A 189 12.67 -15.03 -6.77
N ALA A 190 13.18 -13.99 -6.11
CA ALA A 190 13.62 -12.76 -6.75
C ALA A 190 14.77 -13.04 -7.74
N ARG A 191 15.76 -13.82 -7.31
CA ARG A 191 16.89 -14.25 -8.15
C ARG A 191 16.43 -15.05 -9.37
N TRP A 192 15.50 -15.99 -9.18
CA TRP A 192 14.97 -16.80 -10.26
C TRP A 192 14.26 -15.91 -11.30
N LEU A 193 13.41 -14.99 -10.84
CA LEU A 193 12.73 -14.03 -11.71
C LEU A 193 13.73 -13.22 -12.54
N ALA A 194 14.72 -12.61 -11.88
CA ALA A 194 15.71 -11.75 -12.51
C ALA A 194 16.55 -12.49 -13.57
N LYS A 195 16.86 -13.78 -13.36
CA LYS A 195 17.68 -14.59 -14.27
C LYS A 195 16.89 -15.24 -15.40
N ASN A 196 15.63 -15.61 -15.16
CA ASN A 196 14.88 -16.49 -16.06
C ASN A 196 13.75 -15.78 -16.80
N THR A 197 13.54 -14.48 -16.61
CA THR A 197 12.44 -13.75 -17.25
C THR A 197 12.90 -12.42 -17.86
N ASP A 198 12.03 -11.82 -18.67
CA ASP A 198 12.24 -10.48 -19.25
C ASP A 198 11.62 -9.37 -18.40
N ILE A 199 11.11 -9.72 -17.21
CA ILE A 199 10.39 -8.81 -16.32
C ILE A 199 11.33 -7.70 -15.84
N LYS A 200 10.81 -6.47 -15.82
CA LYS A 200 11.49 -5.24 -15.37
C LYS A 200 10.73 -4.49 -14.28
N LEU A 201 9.44 -4.78 -14.12
CA LEU A 201 8.61 -4.25 -13.05
C LEU A 201 7.90 -5.40 -12.34
N VAL A 202 8.04 -5.43 -11.03
CA VAL A 202 7.34 -6.34 -10.12
C VAL A 202 6.46 -5.47 -9.22
N GLY A 203 5.15 -5.72 -9.25
CA GLY A 203 4.21 -5.15 -8.30
C GLY A 203 3.72 -6.21 -7.32
N ILE A 204 3.60 -5.85 -6.05
CA ILE A 204 3.07 -6.69 -4.98
C ILE A 204 1.88 -5.95 -4.32
N ASP A 205 1.07 -6.67 -3.56
CA ASP A 205 -0.14 -6.16 -2.91
C ASP A 205 0.02 -5.86 -1.40
N PHE A 206 1.23 -5.50 -0.98
CA PHE A 206 1.53 -5.00 0.37
C PHE A 206 2.74 -4.06 0.40
N LEU A 207 3.21 -3.65 1.58
CA LEU A 207 4.22 -2.60 1.77
C LEU A 207 5.64 -2.93 1.27
N SER A 208 5.96 -4.19 0.96
CA SER A 208 7.29 -4.62 0.50
C SER A 208 7.16 -5.72 -0.53
N ALA A 209 7.96 -5.64 -1.61
CA ALA A 209 8.04 -6.68 -2.64
C ALA A 209 8.58 -8.01 -2.08
N ALA A 210 9.45 -7.94 -1.09
CA ALA A 210 10.08 -9.08 -0.46
C ALA A 210 9.38 -9.47 0.84
N CYS A 211 9.28 -10.76 1.15
CA CYS A 211 8.75 -11.18 2.46
C CYS A 211 9.69 -10.73 3.59
N TYR A 212 9.16 -10.62 4.81
CA TYR A 212 9.84 -9.94 5.92
C TYR A 212 11.28 -10.40 6.16
N ASP A 213 11.50 -11.71 6.27
CA ASP A 213 12.82 -12.31 6.53
C ASP A 213 13.81 -12.16 5.36
N HIS A 214 13.31 -11.90 4.16
CA HIS A 214 14.08 -11.71 2.93
C HIS A 214 14.05 -10.27 2.42
N SER A 215 13.55 -9.33 3.24
CA SER A 215 13.29 -7.94 2.85
C SER A 215 14.49 -7.31 2.13
N VAL A 216 15.67 -7.29 2.74
CA VAL A 216 16.88 -6.75 2.09
C VAL A 216 17.39 -7.62 0.94
N PRO A 217 17.73 -8.91 1.14
CA PRO A 217 18.43 -9.68 0.10
C PRO A 217 17.61 -9.89 -1.18
N ALA A 218 16.28 -9.95 -1.11
CA ALA A 218 15.46 -10.05 -2.33
C ALA A 218 15.41 -8.73 -3.12
N HIS A 219 15.40 -7.57 -2.46
CA HIS A 219 15.49 -6.29 -3.17
C HIS A 219 16.84 -6.13 -3.87
N LEU A 220 17.93 -6.59 -3.27
CA LEU A 220 19.24 -6.59 -3.92
C LEU A 220 19.22 -7.38 -5.24
N GLU A 221 18.56 -8.54 -5.30
CA GLU A 221 18.41 -9.28 -6.56
C GLU A 221 17.67 -8.49 -7.66
N PHE A 222 16.70 -7.65 -7.27
CA PHE A 222 15.98 -6.80 -8.23
C PHE A 222 16.84 -5.63 -8.72
N PHE A 223 17.66 -5.04 -7.87
CA PHE A 223 18.44 -3.84 -8.21
C PHE A 223 19.81 -4.14 -8.81
N GLU A 224 20.49 -5.20 -8.40
CA GLU A 224 21.83 -5.58 -8.92
C GLU A 224 21.81 -5.87 -10.43
N GLY A 225 20.66 -6.27 -10.98
CA GLY A 225 20.48 -6.49 -12.41
C GLY A 225 20.61 -5.25 -13.29
N ARG A 226 20.53 -4.03 -12.73
CA ARG A 226 20.66 -2.77 -13.49
C ARG A 226 22.11 -2.47 -13.90
N VAL A 227 23.11 -2.85 -13.10
CA VAL A 227 24.51 -2.48 -13.39
C VAL A 227 25.22 -3.45 -14.31
N ARG A 228 24.76 -4.70 -14.45
CA ARG A 228 25.42 -5.69 -15.33
C ARG A 228 25.16 -5.53 -16.83
N LYS A 229 24.48 -4.47 -17.27
CA LYS A 229 24.09 -4.28 -18.69
C LYS A 229 24.44 -2.90 -19.28
N LEU A 230 25.43 -2.22 -18.71
CA LEU A 230 26.16 -1.15 -19.40
C LEU A 230 27.51 -1.68 -19.87
#